data_AF-A0A2H1VHU5-F1
#
_entry.id   AF-A0A2H1VHU5-F1
#
_cell.length_a   1.000
_cell.length_b   1.000
_cell.length_c   1.000
_cell.angle_alpha   90.00
_cell.angle_beta   90.00
_cell.angle_gamma   90.00
#
_symmetry.space_group_name_H-M   'P 1'
#
loop_
_entity.id
_entity.type
_entity.pdbx_description
1 polymer ?
#
loop_
_entity_poly.entity_id
_entity_poly.type
_entity_poly.pdbx_seq_one_letter_code
_entity_poly.pdbx_strand_id
1 'polypeptide(L)'
;RARSSESSFVILVNEENKKKFMKSYEDFQYTERLIQRILVGNSDYRSEPTTAEIARELYKDEDVPPFVTPYGARLSSVSAISLLNRYCSVLPHDQFTVITPMWIQEDVLDNHGSRKLVTIVMPIACPIKEEIKV
;
A
#
# COMPACT_ATOMS: atom_id res chain seq x y z
N ARG A 1 -11.34 8.91 24.98
CA ARG A 1 -10.84 10.22 25.47
C ARG A 1 -11.94 11.25 25.30
N ALA A 2 -12.28 11.97 26.37
CA ALA A 2 -12.99 13.24 26.20
C ALA A 2 -12.04 14.17 25.41
N ARG A 3 -12.59 14.83 24.37
CA ARG A 3 -11.79 15.58 23.38
C ARG A 3 -11.66 17.07 23.74
N SER A 4 -12.17 17.47 24.90
CA SER A 4 -12.08 18.83 25.42
C SER A 4 -10.78 19.02 26.20
N SER A 5 -10.13 20.17 26.02
CA SER A 5 -8.90 20.56 26.71
C SER A 5 -9.04 20.57 28.23
N GLU A 6 -10.26 20.72 28.75
CA GLU A 6 -10.55 20.77 30.19
C GLU A 6 -10.93 19.42 30.80
N SER A 7 -10.81 18.32 30.05
CA SER A 7 -11.25 17.01 30.54
C SER A 7 -10.15 16.26 31.30
N SER A 8 -10.48 15.83 32.52
CA SER A 8 -9.60 14.99 33.34
C SER A 8 -9.73 13.52 32.95
N PHE A 9 -8.59 12.84 32.80
CA PHE A 9 -8.52 11.41 32.55
C PHE A 9 -8.03 10.67 33.80
N VAL A 10 -8.89 9.83 34.37
CA VAL A 10 -8.59 9.05 35.58
C VAL A 10 -8.68 7.56 35.25
N ILE A 11 -7.66 6.80 35.66
CA ILE A 11 -7.68 5.34 35.58
C ILE A 11 -7.87 4.79 36.99
N LEU A 12 -8.94 4.01 37.17
CA LEU A 12 -9.23 3.31 38.42
C LEU A 12 -8.56 1.93 38.37
N VAL A 13 -7.80 1.59 39.41
CA VAL A 13 -7.05 0.34 39.51
C VAL A 13 -7.27 -0.25 40.89
N ASN A 14 -7.50 -1.56 40.97
CA ASN A 14 -7.58 -2.27 42.23
C ASN A 14 -6.21 -2.20 42.96
N GLU A 15 -6.24 -1.90 44.25
CA GLU A 15 -5.05 -1.66 45.07
C GLU A 15 -4.09 -2.85 45.09
N GLU A 16 -4.63 -4.07 45.11
CA GLU A 16 -3.85 -5.32 45.07
C GLU A 16 -2.96 -5.42 43.81
N ASN A 17 -3.43 -4.87 42.69
CA ASN A 17 -2.76 -4.94 41.39
C ASN A 17 -2.04 -3.63 41.03
N LYS A 18 -2.11 -2.60 41.87
CA LYS A 18 -1.58 -1.26 41.60
C LYS A 18 -0.11 -1.29 41.21
N LYS A 19 0.74 -2.02 41.94
CA LYS A 19 2.19 -2.10 41.64
C LYS A 19 2.47 -2.70 40.26
N LYS A 20 1.78 -3.80 39.92
CA LYS A 20 1.94 -4.47 38.62
C LYS A 20 1.44 -3.58 37.48
N PHE A 21 0.28 -2.94 37.68
CA PHE A 21 -0.30 -2.03 36.71
C PHE A 21 0.60 -0.81 36.45
N MET A 22 1.12 -0.17 37.51
CA MET A 22 1.99 1.00 37.36
C MET A 22 3.24 0.68 36.55
N LYS A 23 3.87 -0.47 36.80
CA LYS A 23 5.03 -0.92 36.00
C LYS A 23 4.68 -1.09 34.53
N SER A 24 3.60 -1.81 34.20
CA SER A 24 3.16 -1.97 32.81
C SER A 24 2.73 -0.65 32.16
N TYR A 25 2.20 0.28 32.95
CA TYR A 25 1.81 1.60 32.48
C TYR A 25 3.02 2.49 32.16
N GLU A 26 4.06 2.42 32.99
CA GLU A 26 5.34 3.08 32.72
C GLU A 26 6.00 2.53 31.44
N ASP A 27 6.04 1.21 31.30
CA ASP A 27 6.58 0.55 30.10
C ASP A 27 5.79 0.95 28.84
N PHE A 28 4.46 1.03 28.95
CA PHE A 28 3.58 1.48 27.87
C PHE A 28 3.86 2.94 27.50
N GLN A 29 3.93 3.85 28.47
CA GLN A 29 4.22 5.27 28.20
C GLN A 29 5.61 5.45 27.59
N TYR A 30 6.61 4.70 28.06
CA TYR A 30 7.95 4.75 27.49
C TYR A 30 7.95 4.32 26.03
N THR A 31 7.29 3.20 25.74
CA THR A 31 7.16 2.67 24.38
C THR A 31 6.39 3.64 23.49
N GLU A 32 5.29 4.22 23.96
CA GLU A 32 4.50 5.22 23.23
C GLU A 32 5.35 6.46 22.89
N ARG A 33 6.13 6.99 23.84
CA ARG A 33 7.04 8.12 23.61
C ARG A 33 8.16 7.76 22.62
N LEU A 34 8.68 6.54 22.67
CA LEU A 34 9.71 6.07 21.75
C LEU A 34 9.15 5.91 20.34
N ILE A 35 7.98 5.28 20.20
CA ILE A 35 7.27 5.14 18.93
C ILE A 35 6.93 6.51 18.36
N GLN A 36 6.45 7.44 19.17
CA GLN A 36 6.28 8.84 18.78
C GLN A 36 7.61 9.39 18.28
N ARG A 37 8.71 9.34 19.04
CA ARG A 37 10.01 9.84 18.57
C ARG A 37 10.47 9.22 17.23
N ILE A 38 10.26 7.92 17.02
CA ILE A 38 10.75 7.19 15.85
C ILE A 38 9.86 7.40 14.62
N LEU A 39 8.55 7.22 14.77
CA LEU A 39 7.58 7.35 13.66
C LEU A 39 7.24 8.82 13.38
N VAL A 40 7.39 9.66 14.40
CA VAL A 40 7.06 11.07 14.37
C VAL A 40 8.35 11.87 14.55
N GLY A 41 9.04 12.12 13.44
CA GLY A 41 9.83 13.33 13.33
C GLY A 41 8.90 14.53 13.47
N ASN A 42 8.79 15.09 14.67
CA ASN A 42 8.12 16.38 14.97
C ASN A 42 6.68 16.57 14.44
N SER A 43 5.70 15.69 14.75
CA SER A 43 4.31 15.92 14.30
C SER A 43 3.58 17.01 15.06
N ASP A 44 4.07 17.43 16.23
CA ASP A 44 3.54 18.63 16.91
C ASP A 44 3.83 19.91 16.08
N TYR A 45 4.79 19.84 15.14
CA TYR A 45 5.14 20.91 14.20
C TYR A 45 4.82 20.55 12.74
N ARG A 46 4.00 19.52 12.49
CA ARG A 46 3.61 19.21 11.11
C ARG A 46 2.55 20.23 10.70
N SER A 47 3.00 21.21 9.92
CA SER A 47 2.07 22.10 9.20
C SER A 47 1.18 21.24 8.31
N GLU A 48 -0.08 21.64 8.15
CA GLU A 48 -0.98 20.98 7.19
C GLU A 48 -0.26 20.95 5.83
N PRO A 49 -0.12 19.77 5.20
CA PRO A 49 0.62 19.66 3.96
C PRO A 49 -0.03 20.56 2.92
N THR A 50 0.80 21.38 2.27
CA THR A 50 0.32 22.32 1.28
C THR A 50 -0.30 21.55 0.12
N THR A 51 -1.31 22.10 -0.56
CA THR A 51 -1.90 21.47 -1.77
C THR A 51 -0.84 21.10 -2.81
N ALA A 52 0.24 21.89 -2.92
CA ALA A 52 1.39 21.60 -3.77
C ALA A 52 2.25 20.42 -3.31
N GLU A 53 2.37 20.19 -2.00
CA GLU A 53 3.10 19.05 -1.42
C GLU A 53 2.30 17.77 -1.58
N ILE A 54 0.98 17.82 -1.34
CA ILE A 54 0.05 16.71 -1.61
C ILE A 54 0.12 16.33 -3.09
N ALA A 55 0.01 17.31 -4.01
CA ALA A 55 0.13 17.08 -5.44
C ALA A 55 1.48 16.46 -5.82
N ARG A 56 2.56 16.89 -5.16
CA ARG A 56 3.92 16.43 -5.45
C ARG A 56 4.27 15.10 -4.82
N GLU A 57 3.69 14.72 -3.68
CA GLU A 57 4.08 13.49 -2.95
C GLU A 57 3.07 12.35 -3.13
N LEU A 58 1.76 12.63 -3.21
CA LEU A 58 0.75 11.59 -3.45
C LEU A 58 0.58 11.24 -4.94
N TYR A 59 0.88 12.17 -5.85
CA TYR A 59 0.61 12.02 -7.28
C TYR A 59 1.86 12.08 -8.16
N LYS A 60 3.06 11.95 -7.58
CA LYS A 60 4.34 11.96 -8.33
C LYS A 60 4.57 10.71 -9.18
N ASP A 61 3.98 9.58 -8.79
CA ASP A 61 4.38 8.25 -9.30
C ASP A 61 3.54 7.74 -10.48
N GLU A 62 3.26 8.60 -11.45
CA GLU A 62 2.78 8.14 -12.76
C GLU A 62 3.75 8.60 -13.85
N ASP A 63 4.99 8.09 -13.84
CA ASP A 63 5.90 8.11 -14.99
C ASP A 63 5.21 7.55 -16.26
N VAL A 64 4.22 6.69 -16.04
CA VAL A 64 3.31 6.16 -17.06
C VAL A 64 1.96 6.87 -16.91
N PRO A 65 1.45 7.57 -17.95
CA PRO A 65 0.16 8.25 -17.87
C PRO A 65 -0.97 7.23 -17.66
N PRO A 66 -2.00 7.58 -16.88
CA PRO A 66 -3.09 6.69 -16.60
C PRO A 66 -3.90 6.38 -17.87
N PHE A 67 -4.32 5.14 -18.02
CA PHE A 67 -5.23 4.74 -19.09
C PHE A 67 -6.66 5.13 -18.73
N VAL A 68 -7.34 5.89 -19.59
CA VAL A 68 -8.72 6.35 -19.38
C VAL A 68 -9.63 5.77 -20.45
N THR A 69 -10.69 5.08 -20.04
CA THR A 69 -11.68 4.55 -20.97
C THR A 69 -12.60 5.66 -21.50
N PRO A 70 -13.27 5.47 -22.65
CA PRO A 70 -14.23 6.45 -23.18
C PRO A 70 -15.38 6.81 -22.22
N TYR A 71 -15.66 5.93 -21.24
CA TYR A 71 -16.71 6.10 -20.24
C TYR A 71 -16.20 6.71 -18.91
N GLY A 72 -14.93 7.13 -18.85
CA GLY A 72 -14.35 7.84 -17.70
C GLY A 72 -13.74 6.96 -16.61
N ALA A 73 -13.62 5.64 -16.81
CA ALA A 73 -12.88 4.79 -15.89
C ALA A 73 -11.37 5.02 -16.06
N ARG A 74 -10.63 5.18 -14.95
CA ARG A 74 -9.19 5.47 -14.93
C ARG A 74 -8.41 4.31 -14.34
N LEU A 75 -7.34 3.91 -15.02
CA LEU A 75 -6.37 2.91 -14.58
C LEU A 75 -5.01 3.60 -14.40
N SER A 76 -4.52 3.63 -13.16
CA SER A 76 -3.18 4.14 -12.84
C SER A 76 -2.13 3.04 -12.86
N SER A 77 -0.86 3.39 -13.05
CA SER A 77 0.30 2.47 -13.01
C SER A 77 0.30 1.59 -11.74
N VAL A 78 0.07 2.20 -10.57
CA VAL A 78 0.05 1.53 -9.26
C VAL A 78 -1.12 0.54 -9.11
N SER A 79 -2.23 0.78 -9.83
CA SER A 79 -3.42 -0.07 -9.80
C SER A 79 -3.46 -1.14 -10.89
N ALA A 80 -2.55 -1.08 -11.87
CA ALA A 80 -2.58 -1.96 -13.04
C ALA A 80 -2.40 -3.44 -12.66
N ILE A 81 -1.40 -3.73 -11.82
CA ILE A 81 -1.08 -5.11 -11.39
C ILE A 81 -2.19 -5.67 -10.50
N SER A 82 -2.76 -4.86 -9.60
CA SER A 82 -3.83 -5.32 -8.71
C SER A 82 -5.13 -5.60 -9.48
N LEU A 83 -5.45 -4.79 -10.48
CA LEU A 83 -6.60 -5.02 -11.35
C LEU A 83 -6.43 -6.31 -12.16
N LEU A 84 -5.24 -6.55 -12.72
CA LEU A 84 -4.95 -7.77 -13.47
C LEU A 84 -5.08 -9.03 -12.58
N ASN A 85 -4.52 -8.99 -11.37
CA ASN A 85 -4.66 -10.09 -10.42
C ASN A 85 -6.11 -10.34 -10.02
N ARG A 86 -6.88 -9.27 -9.79
CA ARG A 86 -8.31 -9.36 -9.48
C ARG A 86 -9.10 -9.97 -10.62
N TYR A 87 -8.76 -9.65 -11.87
CA TYR A 87 -9.37 -10.30 -13.02
C TYR A 87 -9.10 -11.81 -13.01
N CYS A 88 -7.84 -12.20 -12.81
CA CYS A 88 -7.45 -13.61 -12.76
C CYS A 88 -8.13 -14.38 -11.62
N SER A 89 -8.33 -13.76 -10.45
CA SER A 89 -8.97 -14.40 -9.30
C SER A 89 -10.47 -14.69 -9.49
N VAL A 90 -11.13 -13.98 -10.42
CA VAL A 90 -12.55 -14.18 -10.73
C VAL A 90 -12.76 -15.33 -11.73
N LEU A 91 -11.70 -15.78 -12.39
CA LEU A 91 -11.79 -16.89 -13.33
C LEU A 91 -12.16 -18.20 -12.60
N PRO A 92 -12.90 -19.11 -13.27
CA PRO A 92 -13.21 -20.42 -12.71
C PRO A 92 -11.92 -21.17 -12.39
N HIS A 93 -11.75 -21.53 -11.11
CA HIS A 93 -10.57 -22.26 -10.64
C HIS A 93 -10.92 -23.27 -9.56
N ASP A 94 -10.08 -24.29 -9.46
CA ASP A 94 -10.16 -25.27 -8.39
C ASP A 94 -9.42 -24.77 -7.14
N GLN A 95 -9.79 -25.30 -5.97
CA GLN A 95 -9.23 -24.92 -4.67
C GLN A 95 -7.73 -25.19 -4.54
N PHE A 96 -7.19 -26.06 -5.40
CA PHE A 96 -5.78 -26.43 -5.41
C PHE A 96 -4.93 -25.63 -6.40
N THR A 97 -5.54 -24.78 -7.23
CA THR A 97 -4.85 -24.03 -8.28
C THR A 97 -4.89 -22.53 -8.03
N VAL A 98 -3.71 -21.91 -7.92
CA VAL A 98 -3.59 -20.44 -7.84
C VAL A 98 -3.59 -19.88 -9.26
N ILE A 99 -4.63 -19.11 -9.59
CA ILE A 99 -4.80 -18.47 -10.90
C ILE A 99 -4.25 -17.04 -10.84
N THR A 100 -2.95 -16.90 -11.09
CA THR A 100 -2.25 -15.61 -11.17
C THR A 100 -1.55 -15.47 -12.51
N PRO A 101 -1.51 -14.25 -13.10
CA PRO A 101 -0.74 -14.00 -14.31
C PRO A 101 0.75 -14.24 -14.05
N MET A 102 1.44 -14.79 -15.04
CA MET A 102 2.90 -14.91 -15.04
C MET A 102 3.50 -13.78 -15.89
N TRP A 103 4.64 -13.26 -15.48
CA TRP A 103 5.39 -12.28 -16.26
C TRP A 103 6.84 -12.74 -16.36
N ILE A 104 7.40 -12.58 -17.56
CA ILE A 104 8.76 -12.98 -17.90
C ILE A 104 9.46 -11.71 -18.39
N GLN A 105 10.59 -11.36 -17.79
CA GLN A 105 11.40 -10.23 -18.20
C GLN A 105 12.67 -10.75 -18.87
N GLU A 106 12.93 -10.29 -20.09
CA GLU A 106 14.10 -10.67 -20.88
C GLU A 106 14.86 -9.42 -21.31
N ASP A 107 16.19 -9.48 -21.28
CA ASP A 107 17.04 -8.44 -21.85
C ASP A 107 17.26 -8.76 -23.34
N VAL A 108 16.71 -7.93 -24.21
CA VAL A 108 16.80 -8.11 -25.67
C VAL A 108 17.73 -7.05 -26.23
N LEU A 109 18.71 -7.49 -27.00
CA LEU A 109 19.60 -6.61 -27.77
C LEU A 109 18.92 -6.26 -29.09
N ASP A 110 18.62 -4.98 -29.27
CA ASP A 110 18.15 -4.43 -30.53
C ASP A 110 19.26 -3.58 -31.18
N ASN A 111 19.10 -3.20 -32.44
CA ASN A 111 20.04 -2.33 -33.16
C ASN A 111 20.27 -0.96 -32.47
N HIS A 112 19.41 -0.60 -31.52
CA HIS A 112 19.46 0.65 -30.75
C HIS A 112 19.93 0.47 -29.28
N GLY A 113 20.32 -0.74 -28.86
CA GLY A 113 20.82 -1.02 -27.51
C GLY A 113 20.07 -2.14 -26.78
N SER A 114 20.39 -2.33 -25.50
CA SER A 114 19.71 -3.30 -24.63
C SER A 114 18.36 -2.74 -24.17
N ARG A 115 17.27 -3.43 -24.52
CA ARG A 115 15.89 -3.14 -24.07
C ARG A 115 15.37 -4.28 -23.21
N LYS A 116 14.57 -3.95 -22.21
CA LYS A 116 13.83 -4.95 -21.43
C LYS A 116 12.52 -5.27 -22.15
N LEU A 117 12.31 -6.53 -22.48
CA LEU A 117 11.04 -7.04 -22.98
C LEU A 117 10.30 -7.71 -21.82
N VAL A 118 9.03 -7.35 -21.62
CA VAL A 118 8.19 -8.01 -20.62
C VAL A 118 7.09 -8.78 -21.33
N THR A 119 7.06 -10.08 -21.13
CA THR A 119 6.02 -10.97 -21.67
C THR A 119 5.07 -11.37 -20.54
N ILE A 120 3.79 -11.08 -20.70
CA ILE A 120 2.73 -11.45 -19.76
C ILE A 120 2.01 -12.68 -20.32
N VAL A 121 1.94 -13.73 -19.51
CA VAL A 121 1.27 -14.99 -19.81
C VAL A 121 0.08 -15.14 -18.87
N MET A 122 -1.11 -15.26 -19.46
CA MET A 122 -2.34 -15.41 -18.70
C MET A 122 -2.54 -16.87 -18.25
N PRO A 123 -3.28 -17.10 -17.15
CA PRO A 123 -3.59 -18.45 -16.71
C PRO A 123 -4.41 -19.24 -17.74
N ILE A 124 -4.35 -20.58 -17.67
CA ILE A 124 -5.03 -21.49 -18.60
C ILE A 124 -6.55 -21.28 -18.66
N ALA A 125 -7.16 -20.86 -17.54
CA ALA A 125 -8.59 -20.57 -17.46
C ALA A 125 -9.00 -19.25 -18.17
N CYS A 126 -8.03 -18.42 -18.56
CA CYS A 126 -8.28 -17.17 -19.27
C CYS A 126 -8.61 -17.45 -20.74
N PRO A 127 -9.58 -16.75 -21.34
CA PRO A 127 -9.85 -16.86 -22.78
C PRO A 127 -8.69 -16.34 -23.65
N ILE A 128 -7.85 -15.44 -23.12
CA ILE A 128 -6.68 -14.90 -23.81
C ILE A 128 -5.54 -15.90 -23.65
N LYS A 129 -5.20 -16.60 -24.74
CA LYS A 129 -4.13 -17.61 -24.78
C LYS A 129 -2.82 -17.07 -25.36
N GLU A 130 -2.88 -15.91 -26.00
CA GLU A 130 -1.73 -15.27 -26.63
C GLU A 130 -0.86 -14.59 -25.57
N GLU A 131 0.45 -14.68 -25.75
CA GLU A 131 1.42 -13.97 -24.93
C GLU A 131 1.38 -12.48 -25.25
N ILE A 132 1.25 -11.65 -24.21
CA ILE A 132 1.21 -10.19 -24.37
C ILE A 132 2.63 -9.67 -24.17
N LYS A 133 3.24 -9.14 -25.24
CA LYS A 133 4.61 -8.61 -25.23
C LYS A 133 4.58 -7.09 -25.14
N VAL A 134 5.23 -6.55 -24.11
CA VAL A 134 5.32 -5.11 -23.80
C VAL A 134 6.77 -4.64 -23.88
#